data_AF-A0ABD5Q8T6-F1
#
_entry.id   AF-A0ABD5Q8T6-F1
#
_cell.length_a   1.000
_cell.length_b   1.000
_cell.length_c   1.000
_cell.angle_alpha   90.00
_cell.angle_beta   90.00
_cell.angle_gamma   90.00
#
_symmetry.space_group_name_H-M   'P 1'
#
loop_
_entity.id
_entity.type
_entity.pdbx_description
1 polymer ?
#
loop_
_entity_poly.entity_id
_entity_poly.type
_entity_poly.pdbx_seq_one_letter_code
_entity_poly.pdbx_strand_id
1 'polypeptide(L)'
;MRQFTIRHYGTEPHCDVRIVVQNVLRTTQREVETVEVMGIYSLLSEYVDAEAVDVLVEAGATVDDDTLQGELTATPAVQDAVVALLSDSLLVAEFRDKKGNPVFARADSDADSVYLDVPEYQHLADAVSPDQLARLFPASSECDTIRAENGTNPAAETGLTEYAVYGKESDQVSADASLWGDLLRLDRSPSSVSLCGLTAVLRQTAPDALEAIQLAGATRDDIVVSGEVTASQDILQALQAAWGDGIHYVRCRDERGDPLVLRDGPRSDYLYLTAAEREQLGTWAADTVRPSNRWRK
;
A
#
# COMPACT_ATOMS: atom_id res chain seq x y z
N MET A 1 -16.91 9.60 -3.55
CA MET A 1 -16.40 8.27 -3.21
C MET A 1 -15.02 8.13 -3.83
N ARG A 2 -14.01 7.77 -3.04
CA ARG A 2 -12.62 7.60 -3.48
C ARG A 2 -12.32 6.11 -3.55
N GLN A 3 -11.62 5.69 -4.59
CA GLN A 3 -11.11 4.32 -4.70
C GLN A 3 -9.78 4.23 -3.96
N PHE A 4 -9.59 3.13 -3.25
CA PHE A 4 -8.35 2.74 -2.60
C PHE A 4 -7.97 1.35 -3.09
N THR A 5 -6.77 1.20 -3.64
CA THR A 5 -6.17 -0.12 -3.88
C THR A 5 -5.71 -0.71 -2.55
N ILE A 6 -5.96 -1.99 -2.32
CA ILE A 6 -5.40 -2.72 -1.19
C ILE A 6 -4.01 -3.22 -1.61
N ARG A 7 -3.00 -3.06 -0.75
CA ARG A 7 -1.64 -3.52 -1.02
C ARG A 7 -1.44 -4.96 -0.56
N HIS A 8 -0.94 -5.80 -1.49
CA HIS A 8 -0.63 -7.21 -1.29
C HIS A 8 0.87 -7.37 -1.01
N TYR A 9 1.27 -7.25 0.25
CA TYR A 9 2.65 -7.53 0.68
C TYR A 9 2.65 -8.39 1.94
N GLY A 10 3.77 -9.06 2.21
CA GLY A 10 3.93 -10.00 3.32
C GLY A 10 3.89 -11.47 2.87
N THR A 11 3.96 -12.39 3.83
CA THR A 11 3.98 -13.83 3.58
C THR A 11 2.60 -14.45 3.36
N GLU A 12 1.54 -13.77 3.80
CA GLU A 12 0.14 -14.22 3.69
C GLU A 12 -0.76 -13.09 3.13
N PRO A 13 -0.49 -12.59 1.91
CA PRO A 13 -1.14 -11.38 1.39
C PRO A 13 -2.66 -11.47 1.40
N HIS A 14 -3.24 -12.63 1.08
CA HIS A 14 -4.68 -12.80 1.07
C HIS A 14 -5.30 -12.84 2.47
N CYS A 15 -4.63 -13.39 3.49
CA CYS A 15 -5.12 -13.37 4.87
C CYS A 15 -5.30 -11.91 5.34
N ASP A 16 -4.34 -11.06 5.02
CA ASP A 16 -4.38 -9.66 5.40
C ASP A 16 -5.44 -8.87 4.62
N VAL A 17 -5.61 -9.14 3.32
CA VAL A 17 -6.70 -8.57 2.51
C VAL A 17 -8.05 -8.94 3.12
N ARG A 18 -8.27 -10.20 3.51
CA ARG A 18 -9.53 -10.64 4.14
C ARG A 18 -9.87 -9.78 5.35
N ILE A 19 -8.91 -9.52 6.22
CA ILE A 19 -9.11 -8.69 7.41
C ILE A 19 -9.48 -7.25 7.03
N VAL A 20 -8.81 -6.67 6.04
CA VAL A 20 -9.13 -5.31 5.54
C VAL A 20 -10.56 -5.28 4.98
N VAL A 21 -10.93 -6.25 4.15
CA VAL A 21 -12.28 -6.32 3.54
C VAL A 21 -13.35 -6.51 4.61
N GLN A 22 -13.16 -7.41 5.57
CA GLN A 22 -14.08 -7.59 6.70
C GLN A 22 -14.28 -6.31 7.49
N ASN A 23 -13.20 -5.59 7.78
CA ASN A 23 -13.29 -4.31 8.47
C ASN A 23 -14.07 -3.29 7.65
N VAL A 24 -13.79 -3.17 6.34
CA VAL A 24 -14.53 -2.28 5.45
C VAL A 24 -16.02 -2.61 5.42
N LEU A 25 -16.39 -3.88 5.24
CA LEU A 25 -17.79 -4.33 5.22
C LEU A 25 -18.49 -4.08 6.57
N ARG A 26 -17.76 -4.18 7.69
CA ARG A 26 -18.29 -3.92 9.03
C ARG A 26 -18.45 -2.43 9.36
N THR A 27 -17.59 -1.58 8.82
CA THR A 27 -17.56 -0.14 9.15
C THR A 27 -18.28 0.74 8.13
N THR A 28 -18.45 0.26 6.90
CA THR A 28 -19.27 0.98 5.91
C THR A 28 -20.69 1.11 6.42
N GLN A 29 -21.27 2.28 6.22
CA GLN A 29 -22.69 2.52 6.54
C GLN A 29 -23.61 2.08 5.39
N ARG A 30 -23.03 1.64 4.26
CA ARG A 30 -23.78 1.15 3.12
C ARG A 30 -24.13 -0.32 3.33
N GLU A 31 -25.42 -0.62 3.23
CA GLU A 31 -25.90 -1.98 3.19
C GLU A 31 -25.54 -2.59 1.82
N VAL A 32 -24.70 -3.63 1.84
CA VAL A 32 -24.39 -4.43 0.66
C VAL A 32 -25.64 -5.21 0.27
N GLU A 33 -26.06 -5.12 -0.99
CA GLU A 33 -27.25 -5.78 -1.52
C GLU A 33 -26.89 -6.99 -2.39
N THR A 34 -25.86 -6.86 -3.23
CA THR A 34 -25.43 -7.92 -4.14
C THR A 34 -23.94 -8.22 -4.02
N VAL A 35 -23.59 -9.48 -4.29
CA VAL A 35 -22.21 -9.95 -4.43
C VAL A 35 -22.07 -10.68 -5.76
N GLU A 36 -21.20 -10.18 -6.63
CA GLU A 36 -20.75 -10.87 -7.84
C GLU A 36 -19.52 -11.71 -7.50
N VAL A 37 -19.47 -12.96 -7.95
CA VAL A 37 -18.36 -13.88 -7.68
C VAL A 37 -17.98 -14.67 -8.93
N MET A 38 -16.67 -14.87 -9.13
CA MET A 38 -16.12 -15.78 -10.15
C MET A 38 -14.80 -16.37 -9.67
N GLY A 39 -14.60 -17.68 -9.83
CA GLY A 39 -13.33 -18.33 -9.53
C GLY A 39 -13.22 -19.76 -10.03
N ILE A 40 -12.04 -20.37 -9.83
CA ILE A 40 -11.74 -21.73 -10.28
C ILE A 40 -12.27 -22.72 -9.24
N TYR A 41 -13.36 -23.43 -9.57
CA TYR A 41 -14.14 -24.23 -8.63
C TYR A 41 -13.30 -25.32 -7.94
N SER A 42 -12.55 -26.12 -8.70
CA SER A 42 -11.69 -27.16 -8.17
C SER A 42 -10.67 -26.61 -7.17
N LEU A 43 -10.05 -25.47 -7.47
CA LEU A 43 -9.04 -24.88 -6.59
C LEU A 43 -9.65 -24.30 -5.31
N LEU A 44 -10.78 -23.60 -5.44
CA LEU A 44 -11.49 -23.02 -4.31
C LEU A 44 -12.01 -24.10 -3.35
N SER A 45 -12.59 -25.17 -3.89
CA SER A 45 -13.16 -26.26 -3.09
C SER A 45 -12.10 -27.18 -2.48
N GLU A 46 -11.02 -27.50 -3.20
CA GLU A 46 -10.01 -28.45 -2.71
C GLU A 46 -8.94 -27.81 -1.81
N TYR A 47 -8.56 -26.55 -2.06
CA TYR A 47 -7.39 -25.94 -1.43
C TYR A 47 -7.67 -24.65 -0.64
N VAL A 48 -8.85 -24.05 -0.77
CA VAL A 48 -9.18 -22.79 -0.08
C VAL A 48 -10.20 -23.03 1.03
N ASP A 49 -11.47 -23.24 0.69
CA ASP A 49 -12.54 -23.46 1.66
C ASP A 49 -13.78 -24.09 0.99
N ALA A 50 -13.96 -25.40 1.20
CA ALA A 50 -15.08 -26.15 0.63
C ALA A 50 -16.44 -25.70 1.21
N GLU A 51 -16.50 -25.37 2.50
CA GLU A 51 -17.74 -24.97 3.16
C GLU A 51 -18.21 -23.61 2.62
N ALA A 52 -17.29 -22.68 2.39
CA ALA A 52 -17.59 -21.41 1.75
C ALA A 52 -18.12 -21.60 0.32
N VAL A 53 -17.55 -22.53 -0.47
CA VAL A 53 -18.06 -22.84 -1.82
C VAL A 53 -19.49 -23.38 -1.76
N ASP A 54 -19.77 -24.30 -0.83
CA ASP A 54 -21.11 -24.87 -0.66
C ASP A 54 -22.15 -23.78 -0.33
N VAL A 55 -21.80 -22.82 0.54
CA VAL A 55 -22.66 -21.67 0.85
C VAL A 55 -22.98 -20.84 -0.40
N LEU A 56 -22.01 -20.61 -1.28
CA LEU A 56 -22.25 -19.87 -2.52
C LEU A 56 -23.15 -20.64 -3.49
N VAL A 57 -22.96 -21.95 -3.62
CA VAL A 57 -23.80 -22.82 -4.47
C VAL A 57 -25.24 -22.86 -3.95
N GLU A 58 -25.43 -23.02 -2.64
CA GLU A 58 -26.76 -22.99 -2.00
C GLU A 58 -27.45 -21.63 -2.18
N ALA A 59 -26.68 -20.54 -2.21
CA ALA A 59 -27.17 -19.19 -2.46
C ALA A 59 -27.50 -18.91 -3.94
N GLY A 60 -27.18 -19.83 -4.85
CA GLY A 60 -27.53 -19.74 -6.28
C GLY A 60 -26.36 -19.54 -7.24
N ALA A 61 -25.10 -19.66 -6.77
CA ALA A 61 -23.96 -19.72 -7.69
C ALA A 61 -23.99 -21.01 -8.51
N THR A 62 -23.50 -20.92 -9.74
CA THR A 62 -23.45 -22.06 -10.67
C THR A 62 -22.01 -22.49 -10.90
N VAL A 63 -21.83 -23.79 -11.17
CA VAL A 63 -20.54 -24.36 -11.57
C VAL A 63 -20.68 -24.86 -13.01
N ASP A 64 -19.89 -24.30 -13.92
CA ASP A 64 -19.83 -24.70 -15.33
C ASP A 64 -18.36 -24.72 -15.79
N ASP A 65 -17.95 -25.79 -16.47
CA ASP A 65 -16.57 -26.00 -16.94
C ASP A 65 -15.48 -25.58 -15.92
N ASP A 66 -15.61 -26.06 -14.67
CA ASP A 66 -14.71 -25.77 -13.52
C ASP A 66 -14.67 -24.29 -13.08
N THR A 67 -15.66 -23.50 -13.49
CA THR A 67 -15.82 -22.10 -13.07
C THR A 67 -17.01 -21.98 -12.13
N LEU A 68 -16.79 -21.52 -10.90
CA LEU A 68 -17.83 -21.09 -9.98
C LEU A 68 -18.17 -19.62 -10.29
N GLN A 69 -19.44 -19.31 -10.57
CA GLN A 69 -19.87 -17.93 -10.84
C GLN A 69 -21.32 -17.63 -10.46
N GLY A 70 -21.61 -16.37 -10.13
CA GLY A 70 -22.97 -15.89 -9.91
C GLY A 70 -23.06 -14.45 -9.39
N GLU A 71 -24.26 -13.87 -9.51
CA GLU A 71 -24.64 -12.64 -8.82
C GLU A 71 -25.66 -13.01 -7.73
N LEU A 72 -25.28 -12.83 -6.47
CA LEU A 72 -25.99 -13.36 -5.30
C LEU A 72 -26.52 -12.22 -4.43
N THR A 73 -27.61 -12.47 -3.69
CA THR A 73 -28.01 -11.57 -2.61
C THR A 73 -26.99 -11.62 -1.47
N ALA A 74 -26.53 -10.45 -1.03
CA ALA A 74 -25.47 -10.28 -0.05
C ALA A 74 -25.90 -10.56 1.40
N THR A 75 -26.35 -11.78 1.69
CA THR A 75 -26.59 -12.19 3.08
C THR A 75 -25.28 -12.24 3.86
N PRO A 76 -25.27 -12.14 5.21
CA PRO A 76 -24.05 -12.26 5.99
C PRO A 76 -23.24 -13.53 5.69
N ALA A 77 -23.92 -14.68 5.51
CA ALA A 77 -23.26 -15.94 5.15
C ALA A 77 -22.60 -15.89 3.77
N VAL A 78 -23.24 -15.28 2.77
CA VAL A 78 -22.66 -15.09 1.43
C VAL A 78 -21.45 -14.15 1.50
N GLN A 79 -21.55 -13.06 2.27
CA GLN A 79 -20.43 -12.12 2.44
C GLN A 79 -19.23 -12.81 3.10
N ASP A 80 -19.44 -13.53 4.19
CA ASP A 80 -18.40 -14.27 4.90
C ASP A 80 -17.77 -15.35 4.02
N ALA A 81 -18.57 -16.07 3.23
CA ALA A 81 -18.09 -17.08 2.28
C ALA A 81 -17.20 -16.47 1.19
N VAL A 82 -17.62 -15.37 0.55
CA VAL A 82 -16.79 -14.71 -0.48
C VAL A 82 -15.48 -14.20 0.12
N VAL A 83 -15.51 -13.61 1.32
CA VAL A 83 -14.29 -13.19 2.01
C VAL A 83 -13.38 -14.39 2.30
N ALA A 84 -13.91 -15.50 2.81
CA ALA A 84 -13.13 -16.71 3.09
C ALA A 84 -12.42 -17.27 1.85
N LEU A 85 -12.98 -17.02 0.66
CA LEU A 85 -12.43 -17.46 -0.61
C LEU A 85 -11.40 -16.52 -1.24
N LEU A 86 -11.18 -15.31 -0.69
CA LEU A 86 -10.17 -14.36 -1.19
C LEU A 86 -8.80 -15.04 -1.25
N SER A 87 -8.34 -15.32 -2.46
CA SER A 87 -7.14 -16.08 -2.82
C SER A 87 -6.84 -15.89 -4.30
N ASP A 88 -5.70 -16.36 -4.81
CA ASP A 88 -5.40 -16.36 -6.25
C ASP A 88 -6.45 -17.09 -7.11
N SER A 89 -7.17 -18.05 -6.52
CA SER A 89 -8.19 -18.84 -7.23
C SER A 89 -9.54 -18.14 -7.35
N LEU A 90 -9.73 -17.06 -6.58
CA LEU A 90 -10.91 -16.19 -6.68
C LEU A 90 -10.60 -15.00 -7.57
N LEU A 91 -11.10 -15.04 -8.80
CA LEU A 91 -10.76 -14.11 -9.87
C LEU A 91 -11.56 -12.80 -9.78
N VAL A 92 -12.86 -12.90 -9.46
CA VAL A 92 -13.76 -11.75 -9.31
C VAL A 92 -14.53 -11.88 -8.01
N ALA A 93 -14.60 -10.77 -7.28
CA ALA A 93 -15.46 -10.60 -6.13
C ALA A 93 -15.87 -9.12 -6.03
N GLU A 94 -17.14 -8.81 -6.20
CA GLU A 94 -17.63 -7.42 -6.11
C GLU A 94 -18.84 -7.32 -5.20
N PHE A 95 -18.72 -6.52 -4.14
CA PHE A 95 -19.78 -6.25 -3.18
C PHE A 95 -20.38 -4.90 -3.53
N ARG A 96 -21.66 -4.84 -3.91
CA ARG A 96 -22.34 -3.61 -4.31
C ARG A 96 -23.44 -3.22 -3.32
N ASP A 97 -23.56 -1.92 -3.06
CA ASP A 97 -24.66 -1.36 -2.27
C ASP A 97 -26.00 -1.37 -3.03
N LYS A 98 -27.07 -0.95 -2.35
CA LYS A 98 -28.42 -0.82 -2.94
C LYS A 98 -28.55 0.09 -4.17
N LYS A 99 -27.54 0.90 -4.44
CA LYS A 99 -27.50 1.82 -5.60
C LYS A 99 -26.60 1.27 -6.71
N GLY A 100 -26.05 0.06 -6.53
CA GLY A 100 -25.10 -0.56 -7.45
C GLY A 100 -23.69 0.03 -7.35
N ASN A 101 -23.37 0.81 -6.30
CA ASN A 101 -22.01 1.30 -6.12
C ASN A 101 -21.14 0.23 -5.44
N PRO A 102 -19.91 0.01 -5.90
CA PRO A 102 -19.02 -0.93 -5.25
C PRO A 102 -18.65 -0.45 -3.84
N VAL A 103 -18.53 -1.40 -2.91
CA VAL A 103 -17.91 -1.24 -1.58
C VAL A 103 -16.52 -1.86 -1.62
N PHE A 104 -16.43 -3.07 -2.16
CA PHE A 104 -15.20 -3.79 -2.47
C PHE A 104 -15.31 -4.36 -3.88
N ALA A 105 -14.21 -4.36 -4.62
CA ALA A 105 -14.09 -5.00 -5.90
C ALA A 105 -12.72 -5.67 -6.03
N ARG A 106 -12.73 -6.91 -6.50
CA ARG A 106 -11.58 -7.65 -7.01
C ARG A 106 -11.77 -7.86 -8.49
N ALA A 107 -10.77 -7.45 -9.28
CA ALA A 107 -10.74 -7.68 -10.73
C ALA A 107 -9.72 -8.74 -11.17
N ASP A 108 -8.77 -9.09 -10.29
CA ASP A 108 -7.74 -10.12 -10.47
C ASP A 108 -7.13 -10.45 -9.08
N SER A 109 -6.29 -11.48 -8.97
CA SER A 109 -5.73 -11.99 -7.71
C SER A 109 -5.04 -10.93 -6.83
N ASP A 110 -4.44 -9.93 -7.45
CA ASP A 110 -3.69 -8.83 -6.82
C ASP A 110 -4.30 -7.43 -7.08
N ALA A 111 -5.52 -7.38 -7.61
CA ALA A 111 -6.19 -6.14 -7.98
C ALA A 111 -7.43 -5.89 -7.11
N ASP A 112 -7.20 -5.77 -5.81
CA ASP A 112 -8.23 -5.49 -4.83
C ASP A 112 -8.41 -3.99 -4.60
N SER A 113 -9.66 -3.55 -4.60
CA SER A 113 -10.05 -2.16 -4.39
C SER A 113 -11.21 -2.03 -3.41
N VAL A 114 -11.16 -1.01 -2.57
CA VAL A 114 -12.30 -0.56 -1.77
C VAL A 114 -12.68 0.85 -2.16
N TYR A 115 -13.96 1.16 -2.02
CA TYR A 115 -14.50 2.45 -2.39
C TYR A 115 -15.11 3.04 -1.14
N LEU A 116 -14.59 4.17 -0.66
CA LEU A 116 -15.05 4.80 0.57
C LEU A 116 -15.28 6.28 0.33
N ASP A 117 -16.33 6.84 0.92
CA ASP A 117 -16.37 8.29 1.12
C ASP A 117 -15.52 8.72 2.33
N VAL A 118 -15.39 10.03 2.55
CA VAL A 118 -14.55 10.57 3.63
C VAL A 118 -15.05 10.13 5.01
N PRO A 119 -16.36 10.24 5.34
CA PRO A 119 -16.89 9.70 6.60
C PRO A 119 -16.64 8.20 6.80
N GLU A 120 -16.84 7.37 5.77
CA GLU A 120 -16.58 5.93 5.85
C GLU A 120 -15.10 5.63 6.11
N TYR A 121 -14.20 6.32 5.43
CA TYR A 121 -12.76 6.20 5.67
C TYR A 121 -12.39 6.61 7.10
N GLN A 122 -12.98 7.68 7.63
CA GLN A 122 -12.76 8.12 9.00
C GLN A 122 -13.25 7.08 10.02
N HIS A 123 -14.46 6.53 9.84
CA HIS A 123 -14.96 5.46 10.71
C HIS A 123 -14.10 4.20 10.65
N LEU A 124 -13.63 3.82 9.46
CA LEU A 124 -12.69 2.71 9.31
C LEU A 124 -11.40 3.00 10.07
N ALA A 125 -10.84 4.20 9.90
CA ALA A 125 -9.59 4.60 10.56
C ALA A 125 -9.68 4.59 12.10
N ASP A 126 -10.84 4.91 12.66
CA ASP A 126 -11.08 4.85 14.10
C ASP A 126 -11.27 3.42 14.62
N ALA A 127 -11.61 2.46 13.74
CA ALA A 127 -11.96 1.09 14.11
C ALA A 127 -10.83 0.07 13.90
N VAL A 128 -9.78 0.41 13.15
CA VAL A 128 -8.71 -0.52 12.76
C VAL A 128 -7.33 -0.05 13.20
N SER A 129 -6.38 -0.97 13.29
CA SER A 129 -4.98 -0.63 13.60
C SER A 129 -4.33 0.15 12.45
N PRO A 130 -3.31 0.99 12.74
CA PRO A 130 -2.53 1.71 11.72
C PRO A 130 -2.03 0.82 10.57
N ASP A 131 -1.54 -0.39 10.88
CA ASP A 131 -0.99 -1.32 9.89
C ASP A 131 -2.05 -1.85 8.90
N GLN A 132 -3.29 -2.06 9.39
CA GLN A 132 -4.41 -2.45 8.54
C GLN A 132 -4.85 -1.29 7.64
N LEU A 133 -4.90 -0.08 8.21
CA LEU A 133 -5.29 1.11 7.46
C LEU A 133 -4.24 1.47 6.38
N ALA A 134 -2.96 1.29 6.69
CA ALA A 134 -1.83 1.50 5.78
C ALA A 134 -1.84 0.61 4.54
N ARG A 135 -2.66 -0.45 4.51
CA ARG A 135 -2.85 -1.25 3.29
C ARG A 135 -3.68 -0.52 2.24
N LEU A 136 -4.45 0.50 2.63
CA LEU A 136 -5.27 1.27 1.71
C LEU A 136 -4.47 2.38 1.05
N PHE A 137 -4.18 2.23 -0.24
CA PHE A 137 -3.56 3.29 -1.02
C PHE A 137 -4.61 3.97 -1.91
N PRO A 138 -4.88 5.27 -1.74
CA PRO A 138 -5.83 5.97 -2.59
C PRO A 138 -5.37 5.93 -4.05
N ALA A 139 -6.24 5.49 -4.95
CA ALA A 139 -5.96 5.34 -6.38
C ALA A 139 -5.87 6.69 -7.15
N SER A 140 -5.85 7.82 -6.44
CA SER A 140 -6.01 9.16 -7.00
C SER A 140 -4.73 9.78 -7.57
N SER A 141 -4.91 10.62 -8.60
CA SER A 141 -3.91 11.41 -9.33
C SER A 141 -3.01 12.33 -8.50
N GLU A 142 -3.33 12.65 -7.25
CA GLU A 142 -2.56 13.60 -6.43
C GLU A 142 -1.25 13.02 -5.89
N CYS A 143 -1.18 11.71 -5.66
CA CYS A 143 0.10 11.06 -5.41
C CYS A 143 0.82 10.76 -6.73
N ASP A 144 0.11 10.67 -7.86
CA ASP A 144 0.71 10.50 -9.19
C ASP A 144 1.42 11.77 -9.69
N THR A 145 0.95 12.97 -9.33
CA THR A 145 1.61 14.23 -9.73
C THR A 145 2.99 14.42 -9.10
N ILE A 146 3.23 13.83 -7.93
CA ILE A 146 4.53 13.90 -7.23
C ILE A 146 5.40 12.66 -7.45
N ARG A 147 4.81 11.57 -7.96
CA ARG A 147 5.53 10.36 -8.34
C ARG A 147 6.40 10.65 -9.56
N ALA A 148 7.58 10.05 -9.60
CA ALA A 148 8.36 10.03 -10.84
C ALA A 148 7.50 9.39 -11.93
N GLU A 149 7.62 9.88 -13.17
CA GLU A 149 6.84 9.34 -14.29
C GLU A 149 6.98 7.82 -14.34
N ASN A 150 5.84 7.12 -14.37
CA ASN A 150 5.81 5.67 -14.45
C ASN A 150 6.64 5.19 -15.63
N GLY A 151 7.61 4.32 -15.36
CA GLY A 151 8.49 3.74 -16.38
C GLY A 151 9.82 4.47 -16.60
N THR A 152 10.07 5.59 -15.91
CA THR A 152 11.35 6.32 -16.01
C THR A 152 12.23 6.02 -14.81
N ASN A 153 13.43 5.49 -15.05
CA ASN A 153 14.45 5.30 -14.00
C ASN A 153 14.93 6.67 -13.49
N PRO A 154 14.74 7.01 -12.20
CA PRO A 154 15.16 8.30 -11.65
C PRO A 154 16.68 8.55 -11.72
N ALA A 155 17.49 7.50 -11.83
CA ALA A 155 18.94 7.60 -12.01
C ALA A 155 19.40 7.50 -13.47
N ALA A 156 18.48 7.55 -14.43
CA ALA A 156 18.87 7.68 -15.83
C ALA A 156 19.76 8.92 -15.99
N GLU A 157 20.92 8.73 -16.61
CA GLU A 157 21.88 9.81 -16.94
C GLU A 157 22.61 10.47 -15.75
N THR A 158 22.41 10.02 -14.51
CA THR A 158 23.08 10.58 -13.32
C THR A 158 24.37 9.85 -12.93
N GLY A 159 24.63 8.68 -13.54
CA GLY A 159 25.75 7.81 -13.16
C GLY A 159 25.56 7.08 -11.82
N LEU A 160 24.39 7.22 -11.20
CA LEU A 160 24.02 6.53 -9.96
C LEU A 160 23.49 5.13 -10.25
N THR A 161 23.66 4.24 -9.27
CA THR A 161 23.06 2.90 -9.29
C THR A 161 21.92 2.83 -8.31
N GLU A 162 20.76 2.32 -8.74
CA GLU A 162 19.63 2.02 -7.85
C GLU A 162 19.88 0.70 -7.10
N TYR A 163 19.73 0.76 -5.79
CA TYR A 163 19.82 -0.36 -4.86
C TYR A 163 18.49 -0.50 -4.13
N ALA A 164 17.86 -1.67 -4.21
CA ALA A 164 16.73 -1.99 -3.34
C ALA A 164 17.24 -2.37 -1.94
N VAL A 165 16.52 -1.92 -0.92
CA VAL A 165 16.79 -2.21 0.49
C VAL A 165 16.01 -3.48 0.89
N TYR A 166 16.69 -4.44 1.51
CA TYR A 166 16.20 -5.76 1.90
C TYR A 166 16.58 -6.10 3.35
N GLY A 167 15.73 -6.83 4.08
CA GLY A 167 16.09 -7.46 5.36
C GLY A 167 14.91 -7.56 6.34
N LYS A 168 15.08 -8.25 7.49
CA LYS A 168 14.11 -8.24 8.62
C LYS A 168 13.75 -6.83 9.09
N GLU A 169 14.62 -5.90 8.74
CA GLU A 169 14.50 -4.47 8.94
C GLU A 169 13.36 -3.82 8.12
N SER A 170 12.92 -4.37 6.99
CA SER A 170 11.71 -3.91 6.31
C SER A 170 10.40 -4.30 7.03
N ASP A 171 10.49 -5.17 8.05
CA ASP A 171 9.35 -5.73 8.79
C ASP A 171 9.27 -5.27 10.26
N GLN A 172 10.23 -4.48 10.77
CA GLN A 172 10.25 -4.03 12.18
C GLN A 172 10.80 -2.62 12.40
N VAL A 173 10.13 -1.90 13.31
CA VAL A 173 10.40 -0.56 13.89
C VAL A 173 11.84 -0.32 14.39
N SER A 174 12.70 -1.35 14.48
CA SER A 174 14.11 -1.18 14.90
C SER A 174 15.08 -0.87 13.75
N ALA A 175 14.64 -0.97 12.50
CA ALA A 175 15.40 -0.68 11.30
C ALA A 175 15.51 0.80 10.94
N ASP A 176 14.55 1.60 11.42
CA ASP A 176 14.38 3.00 11.03
C ASP A 176 15.54 3.90 11.50
N ALA A 177 16.36 3.38 12.41
CA ALA A 177 17.61 4.01 12.85
C ALA A 177 18.79 3.77 11.89
N SER A 178 18.82 2.68 11.12
CA SER A 178 19.97 2.33 10.26
C SER A 178 19.90 3.02 8.90
N LEU A 179 18.77 2.94 8.19
CA LEU A 179 18.61 3.53 6.86
C LEU A 179 18.83 5.05 6.88
N TRP A 180 18.06 5.78 7.68
CA TRP A 180 18.16 7.24 7.76
C TRP A 180 19.45 7.71 8.43
N GLY A 181 19.92 6.99 9.46
CA GLY A 181 21.15 7.31 10.18
C GLY A 181 22.40 7.21 9.29
N ASP A 182 22.46 6.23 8.39
CA ASP A 182 23.56 6.06 7.45
C ASP A 182 23.37 6.88 6.16
N LEU A 183 22.13 7.14 5.73
CA LEU A 183 21.83 8.07 4.63
C LEU A 183 22.31 9.49 4.90
N LEU A 184 22.12 9.98 6.12
CA LEU A 184 22.59 11.31 6.53
C LEU A 184 24.13 11.41 6.61
N ARG A 185 24.86 10.29 6.46
CA ARG A 185 26.33 10.26 6.41
C ARG A 185 26.88 10.33 5.00
N LEU A 186 26.04 10.21 3.98
CA LEU A 186 26.47 10.35 2.59
C LEU A 186 26.99 11.76 2.33
N ASP A 187 27.93 11.90 1.40
CA ASP A 187 28.49 13.20 0.99
C ASP A 187 27.46 14.09 0.26
N ARG A 188 26.26 13.58 0.03
CA ARG A 188 25.14 14.30 -0.59
C ARG A 188 24.02 14.49 0.42
N SER A 189 23.60 15.74 0.58
CA SER A 189 22.44 16.10 1.40
C SER A 189 21.20 16.27 0.52
N PRO A 190 20.03 15.81 0.99
CA PRO A 190 18.78 16.11 0.31
C PRO A 190 18.52 17.63 0.35
N SER A 191 18.07 18.18 -0.77
CA SER A 191 17.63 19.57 -0.93
C SER A 191 16.11 19.67 -1.06
N SER A 192 15.45 18.64 -1.62
CA SER A 192 13.99 18.55 -1.70
C SER A 192 13.46 17.16 -1.38
N VAL A 193 12.24 17.13 -0.85
CA VAL A 193 11.48 15.93 -0.55
C VAL A 193 10.11 16.03 -1.20
N SER A 194 9.79 15.08 -2.07
CA SER A 194 8.40 14.81 -2.50
C SER A 194 7.84 13.69 -1.63
N LEU A 195 6.65 13.84 -1.03
CA LEU A 195 6.07 12.84 -0.13
C LEU A 195 4.56 12.67 -0.34
N CYS A 196 4.05 11.46 -0.08
CA CYS A 196 2.63 11.16 0.08
C CYS A 196 2.45 10.09 1.15
N GLY A 197 1.55 10.35 2.10
CA GLY A 197 1.20 9.43 3.19
C GLY A 197 -0.25 9.58 3.62
N LEU A 198 -0.72 8.64 4.44
CA LEU A 198 -2.09 8.65 4.94
C LEU A 198 -2.21 9.51 6.20
N THR A 199 -3.03 10.56 6.14
CA THR A 199 -3.25 11.50 7.24
C THR A 199 -3.68 10.80 8.53
N ALA A 200 -4.57 9.81 8.43
CA ALA A 200 -5.09 9.09 9.59
C ALA A 200 -4.02 8.19 10.24
N VAL A 201 -3.23 7.46 9.45
CA VAL A 201 -2.14 6.60 9.97
C VAL A 201 -1.08 7.45 10.66
N LEU A 202 -0.67 8.56 10.03
CA LEU A 202 0.33 9.46 10.61
C LEU A 202 -0.18 10.14 11.89
N ARG A 203 -1.46 10.48 11.95
CA ARG A 203 -2.05 11.02 13.19
C ARG A 203 -1.97 10.02 14.36
N GLN A 204 -2.11 8.73 14.08
CA GLN A 204 -2.07 7.68 15.09
C GLN A 204 -0.64 7.28 15.50
N THR A 205 0.31 7.33 14.56
CA THR A 205 1.68 6.80 14.77
C THR A 205 2.75 7.86 14.97
N ALA A 206 2.63 9.03 14.33
CA ALA A 206 3.63 10.08 14.35
C ALA A 206 2.98 11.48 14.20
N PRO A 207 2.17 11.93 15.18
CA PRO A 207 1.42 13.19 15.08
C PRO A 207 2.33 14.42 14.95
N ASP A 208 3.47 14.44 15.65
CA ASP A 208 4.44 15.53 15.58
C ASP A 208 5.09 15.62 14.19
N ALA A 209 5.36 14.47 13.56
CA ALA A 209 5.87 14.42 12.19
C ALA A 209 4.84 14.92 11.18
N LEU A 210 3.57 14.56 11.37
CA LEU A 210 2.47 15.04 10.54
C LEU A 210 2.35 16.58 10.62
N GLU A 211 2.48 17.16 11.81
CA GLU A 211 2.47 18.61 12.00
C GLU A 211 3.67 19.28 11.33
N ALA A 212 4.89 18.75 11.51
CA ALA A 212 6.08 19.28 10.87
C ALA A 212 5.98 19.27 9.33
N ILE A 213 5.49 18.17 8.75
CA ILE A 213 5.28 18.02 7.31
C ILE A 213 4.27 19.06 6.79
N GLN A 214 3.20 19.32 7.54
CA GLN A 214 2.20 20.34 7.18
C GLN A 214 2.75 21.75 7.26
N LEU A 215 3.51 22.07 8.31
CA LEU A 215 4.15 23.38 8.49
C LEU A 215 5.15 23.69 7.37
N ALA A 216 5.79 22.67 6.80
CA ALA A 216 6.69 22.83 5.65
C ALA A 216 5.97 23.04 4.30
N GLY A 217 4.63 23.04 4.28
CA GLY A 217 3.83 23.37 3.10
C GLY A 217 3.29 22.17 2.34
N ALA A 218 3.37 20.96 2.88
CA ALA A 218 2.64 19.83 2.32
C ALA A 218 1.13 20.09 2.39
N THR A 219 0.42 19.77 1.31
CA THR A 219 -1.04 19.86 1.25
C THR A 219 -1.64 18.68 1.99
N ARG A 220 -2.67 18.95 2.78
CA ARG A 220 -3.37 17.93 3.57
C ARG A 220 -4.85 17.98 3.22
N ASP A 221 -5.39 16.84 2.82
CA ASP A 221 -6.83 16.60 2.82
C ASP A 221 -7.22 15.62 3.95
N ASP A 222 -8.49 15.19 3.98
CA ASP A 222 -8.98 14.30 5.03
C ASP A 222 -8.36 12.88 5.00
N ILE A 223 -7.70 12.50 3.89
CA ILE A 223 -7.22 11.15 3.61
C ILE A 223 -5.69 11.12 3.52
N VAL A 224 -5.09 12.04 2.77
CA VAL A 224 -3.67 12.11 2.46
C VAL A 224 -3.02 13.43 2.89
N VAL A 225 -1.74 13.34 3.19
CA VAL A 225 -0.82 14.47 3.24
C VAL A 225 0.20 14.27 2.12
N SER A 226 0.38 15.26 1.25
CA SER A 226 1.26 15.15 0.09
C SER A 226 1.83 16.50 -0.35
N GLY A 227 2.97 16.45 -1.04
CA GLY A 227 3.57 17.65 -1.63
C GLY A 227 5.07 17.53 -1.83
N GLU A 228 5.65 18.58 -2.42
CA GLU A 228 7.10 18.79 -2.44
C GLU A 228 7.47 19.90 -1.44
N VAL A 229 8.40 19.58 -0.54
CA VAL A 229 8.89 20.50 0.50
C VAL A 229 10.41 20.60 0.42
N THR A 230 10.96 21.73 0.86
CA THR A 230 12.41 21.88 1.03
C THR A 230 12.90 20.94 2.11
N ALA A 231 13.98 20.21 1.84
CA ALA A 231 14.59 19.37 2.84
C ALA A 231 15.26 20.24 3.93
N SER A 232 14.77 20.10 5.16
CA SER A 232 15.39 20.67 6.36
C SER A 232 15.68 19.54 7.35
N GLN A 233 16.53 19.80 8.34
CA GLN A 233 16.81 18.81 9.39
C GLN A 233 15.52 18.35 10.10
N ASP A 234 14.61 19.28 10.39
CA ASP A 234 13.32 18.98 11.03
C ASP A 234 12.44 18.08 10.14
N ILE A 235 12.44 18.31 8.83
CA ILE A 235 11.67 17.50 7.88
C ILE A 235 12.26 16.10 7.75
N LEU A 236 13.59 15.97 7.70
CA LEU A 236 14.23 14.66 7.65
C LEU A 236 14.00 13.86 8.94
N GLN A 237 14.02 14.53 10.10
CA GLN A 237 13.68 13.91 11.38
C GLN A 237 12.21 13.50 11.46
N ALA A 238 11.29 14.35 10.97
CA ALA A 238 9.88 14.03 10.88
C ALA A 238 9.64 12.80 9.98
N LEU A 239 10.25 12.76 8.81
CA LEU A 239 10.15 11.62 7.89
C LEU A 239 10.73 10.34 8.48
N GLN A 240 11.85 10.44 9.21
CA GLN A 240 12.42 9.30 9.92
C GLN A 240 11.47 8.79 11.02
N ALA A 241 10.87 9.68 11.80
CA ALA A 241 9.93 9.30 12.86
C ALA A 241 8.61 8.73 12.32
N ALA A 242 8.18 9.22 11.15
CA ALA A 242 7.00 8.73 10.44
C ALA A 242 7.29 7.55 9.50
N TRP A 243 8.55 7.07 9.45
CA TRP A 243 8.96 6.05 8.50
C TRP A 243 8.29 4.72 8.89
N GLY A 244 7.31 4.33 8.08
CA GLY A 244 6.53 3.12 8.30
C GLY A 244 5.45 2.98 7.25
N ASP A 245 4.53 2.05 7.47
CA ASP A 245 3.52 1.69 6.46
C ASP A 245 2.57 2.87 6.15
N GLY A 246 2.46 3.90 7.01
CA GLY A 246 1.67 5.10 6.73
C GLY A 246 2.24 6.07 5.68
N ILE A 247 3.51 5.93 5.31
CA ILE A 247 4.17 6.71 4.26
C ILE A 247 4.23 5.86 2.99
N HIS A 248 3.49 6.27 1.97
CA HIS A 248 3.31 5.48 0.75
C HIS A 248 4.21 5.92 -0.40
N TYR A 249 4.77 7.12 -0.31
CA TYR A 249 5.74 7.59 -1.27
C TYR A 249 6.65 8.63 -0.63
N VAL A 250 7.96 8.50 -0.85
CA VAL A 250 8.95 9.55 -0.56
C VAL A 250 9.99 9.54 -1.65
N ARG A 251 10.37 10.72 -2.15
CA ARG A 251 11.51 10.90 -3.05
C ARG A 251 12.35 12.05 -2.55
N CYS A 252 13.60 11.76 -2.21
CA CYS A 252 14.59 12.74 -1.82
C CYS A 252 15.53 13.02 -3.00
N ARG A 253 15.79 14.30 -3.30
CA ARG A 253 16.74 14.76 -4.32
C ARG A 253 17.76 15.71 -3.72
N ASP A 254 18.99 15.70 -4.23
CA ASP A 254 20.04 16.64 -3.80
C ASP A 254 19.89 18.00 -4.52
N GLU A 255 20.83 18.91 -4.32
CA GLU A 255 20.82 20.25 -4.95
C GLU A 255 20.95 20.20 -6.48
N ARG A 256 21.46 19.09 -7.05
CA ARG A 256 21.58 18.88 -8.50
C ARG A 256 20.31 18.27 -9.09
N GLY A 257 19.37 17.85 -8.24
CA GLY A 257 18.17 17.13 -8.62
C GLY A 257 18.40 15.63 -8.76
N ASP A 258 19.58 15.13 -8.44
CA ASP A 258 19.89 13.70 -8.49
C ASP A 258 19.15 12.97 -7.35
N PRO A 259 18.64 11.75 -7.57
CA PRO A 259 17.96 11.01 -6.53
C PRO A 259 18.93 10.53 -5.43
N LEU A 260 18.44 10.48 -4.19
CA LEU A 260 19.10 9.79 -3.06
C LEU A 260 18.28 8.62 -2.55
N VAL A 261 16.99 8.86 -2.31
CA VAL A 261 16.06 7.90 -1.70
C VAL A 261 14.77 7.90 -2.50
N LEU A 262 14.23 6.72 -2.73
CA LEU A 262 12.87 6.52 -3.21
C LEU A 262 12.20 5.46 -2.36
N ARG A 263 11.08 5.81 -1.74
CA ARG A 263 10.08 4.86 -1.26
C ARG A 263 8.94 4.86 -2.27
N ASP A 264 8.64 3.71 -2.86
CA ASP A 264 7.55 3.53 -3.83
C ASP A 264 6.52 2.53 -3.31
N GLY A 265 5.95 2.86 -2.16
CA GLY A 265 5.07 2.00 -1.38
C GLY A 265 5.74 1.53 -0.09
N PRO A 266 4.93 1.14 0.92
CA PRO A 266 5.45 0.48 2.11
C PRO A 266 6.40 -0.67 1.76
N ARG A 267 7.55 -0.73 2.44
CA ARG A 267 8.58 -1.78 2.27
C ARG A 267 9.23 -1.85 0.88
N SER A 268 8.98 -0.88 0.01
CA SER A 268 9.59 -0.76 -1.32
C SER A 268 10.55 0.43 -1.32
N ASP A 269 11.67 0.25 -0.63
CA ASP A 269 12.68 1.28 -0.41
C ASP A 269 13.89 1.09 -1.33
N TYR A 270 14.34 2.20 -1.91
CA TYR A 270 15.43 2.26 -2.87
C TYR A 270 16.39 3.39 -2.53
N LEU A 271 17.68 3.09 -2.68
CA LEU A 271 18.78 4.05 -2.57
C LEU A 271 19.47 4.24 -3.91
N TYR A 272 19.92 5.45 -4.16
CA TYR A 272 20.67 5.80 -5.37
C TYR A 272 22.06 6.23 -4.99
N LEU A 273 23.03 5.36 -5.25
CA LEU A 273 24.39 5.49 -4.73
C LEU A 273 25.41 5.45 -5.86
N THR A 274 26.47 6.24 -5.70
CA THR A 274 27.74 6.02 -6.41
C THR A 274 28.46 4.78 -5.86
N ALA A 275 29.49 4.31 -6.56
CA ALA A 275 30.34 3.22 -6.06
C ALA A 275 31.04 3.59 -4.75
N ALA A 276 31.52 4.83 -4.61
CA ALA A 276 32.19 5.32 -3.42
C ALA A 276 31.25 5.41 -2.20
N GLU A 277 30.04 5.93 -2.39
CA GLU A 277 29.02 5.98 -1.32
C GLU A 277 28.62 4.58 -0.86
N ARG A 278 28.51 3.62 -1.79
CA ARG A 278 28.24 2.23 -1.42
C ARG A 278 29.38 1.63 -0.58
N GLU A 279 30.64 1.91 -0.92
CA GLU A 279 31.78 1.47 -0.14
C GLU A 279 31.81 2.13 1.26
N GLN A 280 31.45 3.41 1.34
CA GLN A 280 31.35 4.16 2.60
C GLN A 280 30.35 3.53 3.58
N LEU A 281 29.22 3.02 3.07
CA LEU A 281 28.19 2.33 3.87
C LEU A 281 28.64 0.94 4.38
N GLY A 282 29.77 0.42 3.87
CA GLY A 282 30.45 -0.75 4.43
C GLY A 282 29.58 -1.99 4.58
N THR A 283 29.70 -2.64 5.75
CA THR A 283 29.02 -3.91 6.06
C THR A 283 27.50 -3.80 6.00
N TRP A 284 26.94 -2.65 6.41
CA TRP A 284 25.49 -2.45 6.34
C TRP A 284 24.98 -2.55 4.90
N ALA A 285 25.62 -1.86 3.94
CA ALA A 285 25.23 -1.98 2.54
C ALA A 285 25.47 -3.39 1.97
N ALA A 286 26.49 -4.10 2.46
CA ALA A 286 26.75 -5.47 2.06
C ALA A 286 25.65 -6.45 2.51
N ASP A 287 24.96 -6.17 3.61
CA ASP A 287 23.93 -7.05 4.16
C ASP A 287 22.51 -6.62 3.75
N THR A 288 22.27 -5.31 3.64
CA THR A 288 20.92 -4.73 3.58
C THR A 288 20.53 -4.17 2.21
N VAL A 289 21.48 -3.93 1.28
CA VAL A 289 21.11 -3.41 -0.05
C VAL A 289 21.60 -4.31 -1.19
N ARG A 290 20.79 -4.43 -2.25
CA ARG A 290 21.14 -5.19 -3.47
C ARG A 290 20.82 -4.37 -4.70
N PRO A 291 21.57 -4.51 -5.81
CA PRO A 291 21.21 -3.87 -7.07
C PRO A 291 19.77 -4.19 -7.43
N SER A 292 18.99 -3.16 -7.71
CA SER A 292 17.60 -3.33 -8.09
C SER A 292 17.49 -3.96 -9.48
N ASN A 293 16.46 -4.80 -9.66
CA ASN A 293 16.11 -5.37 -10.97
C ASN A 293 14.92 -4.63 -11.62
N ARG A 294 14.36 -3.61 -10.97
CA ARG A 294 13.15 -2.89 -11.41
C ARG A 294 13.25 -2.35 -12.85
N TRP A 295 14.46 -1.99 -13.27
CA TRP A 295 14.72 -1.37 -14.57
C TRP A 295 15.47 -2.27 -15.56
N ARG A 296 15.70 -3.54 -15.22
CA ARG A 296 16.36 -4.49 -16.13
C ARG A 296 15.36 -4.96 -17.17
N LYS A 297 15.66 -4.70 -18.45
CA LYS A 297 14.93 -5.25 -19.60
C LYS A 297 15.35 -6.68 -19.89
#